data_AF-A0A0A1UI23-F1
#
_entry.id   AF-A0A0A1UI23-F1
#
_cell.length_a   1.000
_cell.length_b   1.000
_cell.length_c   1.000
_cell.angle_alpha   90.00
_cell.angle_beta   90.00
_cell.angle_gamma   90.00
#
_symmetry.space_group_name_H-M   'P 1'
#
loop_
_entity.id
_entity.type
_entity.pdbx_description
1 polymer ?
#
loop_
_entity_poly.entity_id
_entity_poly.type
_entity_poly.pdbx_seq_one_letter_code
_entity_poly.pdbx_strand_id
1 'polypeptide(L)' 'MKFTLSAVTLLLLPLTALAVPTFNVVPDEIKTPDGKLGSFCGGIVGFPCNKGMVCKLEGDFADAGGVCVKKPKRA' A
#
# COMPACT_ATOMS: atom_id res chain seq x y z
N MET A 1 -8.80 -45.52 12.87
CA MET A 1 -9.03 -44.60 14.01
C MET A 1 -10.40 -43.95 13.82
N LYS A 2 -11.33 -44.20 14.75
CA LYS A 2 -12.72 -43.73 14.68
C LYS A 2 -12.82 -42.42 15.48
N PHE A 3 -12.99 -41.29 14.80
CA PHE A 3 -13.25 -40.01 15.46
C PHE A 3 -14.71 -39.97 15.89
N THR A 4 -14.95 -40.09 17.19
CA THR A 4 -16.29 -39.97 17.77
C THR A 4 -16.76 -38.53 17.70
N LEU A 5 -17.83 -38.32 16.94
CA LEU A 5 -18.59 -37.09 16.81
C LEU A 5 -19.23 -36.75 18.18
N SER A 6 -18.63 -35.85 18.96
CA SER A 6 -19.20 -35.42 20.24
C SER A 6 -20.08 -34.19 20.04
N ALA A 7 -21.39 -34.38 20.13
CA ALA A 7 -22.44 -33.38 19.94
C ALA A 7 -22.61 -32.39 21.12
N VAL A 8 -21.55 -32.10 21.89
CA VAL A 8 -21.66 -31.43 23.22
C VAL A 8 -20.88 -30.12 23.32
N THR A 9 -20.48 -29.50 22.20
CA THR A 9 -19.79 -28.19 22.26
C THR A 9 -20.46 -27.13 21.39
N LEU A 10 -21.78 -27.27 21.20
CA LEU A 10 -22.59 -26.39 20.37
C LEU A 10 -23.39 -25.32 21.14
N LEU A 11 -23.11 -25.03 22.44
CA LEU A 11 -24.07 -24.27 23.25
C LEU A 11 -23.63 -23.12 24.15
N LEU A 12 -22.35 -22.81 24.41
CA LEU A 12 -22.02 -21.73 25.38
C LEU A 12 -20.69 -21.00 25.13
N LEU A 13 -20.53 -20.34 23.98
CA LEU A 13 -19.70 -19.14 23.93
C LEU A 13 -20.62 -17.96 23.62
N PRO A 14 -20.69 -16.96 24.52
CA PRO A 14 -21.61 -15.85 24.36
C PRO A 14 -21.30 -15.15 23.04
N LEU A 15 -22.36 -14.73 22.34
CA LEU A 15 -22.35 -13.60 21.42
C LEU A 15 -21.76 -12.39 22.17
N THR A 16 -20.45 -12.31 22.32
CA THR A 16 -19.78 -11.03 22.51
C THR A 16 -19.91 -10.35 21.18
N ALA A 17 -20.97 -9.54 21.07
CA ALA A 17 -21.18 -8.61 19.99
C ALA A 17 -19.83 -8.01 19.62
N LEU A 18 -19.37 -8.39 18.44
CA LEU A 18 -18.25 -7.80 17.75
C LEU A 18 -18.59 -6.33 17.54
N ALA A 19 -18.33 -5.48 18.54
CA ALA A 19 -18.15 -4.07 18.34
C ALA A 19 -16.80 -3.89 17.62
N VAL A 20 -16.73 -4.36 16.37
CA VAL A 20 -15.68 -3.89 15.47
C VAL A 20 -16.00 -2.40 15.32
N PRO A 21 -15.13 -1.48 15.76
CA PRO A 21 -15.32 -0.09 15.42
C PRO A 21 -15.43 -0.04 13.90
N THR A 22 -16.58 0.40 13.39
CA THR A 22 -16.70 0.78 11.98
C THR A 22 -15.81 2.00 11.84
N PHE A 23 -14.52 1.78 11.61
CA PHE A 23 -13.64 2.80 11.09
C PHE A 23 -14.24 3.18 9.74
N ASN A 24 -14.94 4.31 9.72
CA ASN A 24 -15.30 4.99 8.50
C ASN A 24 -13.99 5.44 7.86
N VAL A 25 -13.31 4.52 7.17
CA VAL A 25 -12.25 4.86 6.24
C VAL A 25 -12.98 5.56 5.11
N VAL A 26 -13.11 6.88 5.22
CA VAL A 26 -13.32 7.70 4.02
C VAL A 26 -12.18 7.27 3.10
N PRO A 27 -12.46 6.80 1.88
CA PRO A 27 -11.42 6.76 0.88
C PRO A 27 -11.04 8.22 0.68
N ASP A 28 -10.07 8.71 1.46
CA ASP A 28 -9.19 9.76 1.01
C ASP A 28 -8.75 9.25 -0.35
N GLU A 29 -9.17 9.92 -1.43
CA GLU A 29 -8.72 9.57 -2.77
C GLU A 29 -7.22 9.42 -2.63
N ILE A 30 -6.72 8.17 -2.68
CA ILE A 30 -5.31 7.91 -2.52
C ILE A 30 -4.69 8.61 -3.70
N LYS A 31 -4.23 9.84 -3.47
CA LYS A 31 -3.77 10.73 -4.51
C LYS A 31 -2.45 10.17 -4.92
N THR A 32 -2.51 9.26 -5.88
CA THR A 32 -1.34 8.70 -6.51
C THR A 32 -0.48 9.87 -6.96
N PRO A 33 0.82 9.88 -6.65
CA PRO A 33 1.67 10.98 -7.06
C PRO A 33 1.57 11.11 -8.59
N ASP A 34 1.12 12.27 -9.07
CA ASP A 34 0.85 12.55 -10.49
C ASP A 34 2.11 12.43 -11.39
N GLY A 35 3.26 12.03 -10.84
CA GLY A 35 4.54 12.01 -11.51
C GLY A 35 5.03 13.41 -11.93
N LYS A 36 4.51 14.48 -11.32
CA LYS A 36 4.88 15.89 -11.59
C LYS A 36 6.27 16.20 -11.03
N LEU A 37 6.86 17.32 -11.45
CA LEU A 37 8.15 17.79 -10.95
C LEU A 37 8.11 17.90 -9.42
N GLY A 38 9.05 17.24 -8.74
CA GLY A 38 9.14 17.22 -7.27
C GLY A 38 8.20 16.22 -6.58
N SER A 39 7.31 15.53 -7.30
CA SER A 39 6.51 14.44 -6.71
C SER A 39 7.39 13.24 -6.39
N PHE A 40 6.95 12.45 -5.40
CA PHE A 40 7.54 11.16 -5.08
C PHE A 40 7.47 10.19 -6.27
N CYS A 41 8.52 9.40 -6.44
CA CYS A 41 8.62 8.34 -7.44
C CYS A 41 9.43 7.15 -6.90
N GLY A 42 9.39 6.01 -7.60
CA GLY A 42 10.09 4.81 -7.15
C GLY A 42 9.39 4.12 -5.97
N GLY A 43 10.19 3.64 -5.01
CA GLY A 43 9.73 2.80 -3.91
C GLY A 43 9.36 1.39 -4.37
N ILE A 44 8.89 0.56 -3.43
CA ILE A 44 8.43 -0.82 -3.72
C ILE A 44 7.32 -0.90 -4.78
N VAL A 45 6.51 0.17 -4.89
CA VAL A 45 5.43 0.28 -5.88
C VAL A 45 5.94 0.73 -7.25
N GLY A 46 7.09 1.41 -7.30
CA GLY A 46 7.66 1.91 -8.55
C GLY A 46 6.86 3.05 -9.18
N PHE A 47 6.48 4.07 -8.40
CA PHE A 47 5.72 5.22 -8.92
C PHE A 47 6.46 5.93 -10.07
N PRO A 48 5.84 6.09 -11.25
CA PRO A 48 6.51 6.66 -12.42
C PRO A 48 6.48 8.20 -12.44
N CYS A 49 7.41 8.81 -13.18
CA CYS A 49 7.39 10.24 -13.51
C CYS A 49 6.77 10.49 -14.88
N ASN A 50 6.23 11.70 -15.10
CA ASN A 50 5.71 12.10 -16.42
C ASN A 50 6.82 12.14 -17.49
N LYS A 51 6.41 12.14 -18.76
CA LYS A 51 7.32 12.18 -19.92
C LYS A 51 8.32 13.34 -19.81
N GLY A 52 9.58 13.06 -20.18
CA GLY A 52 10.66 14.04 -20.11
C GLY A 52 11.31 14.21 -18.73
N MET A 53 10.89 13.42 -17.73
CA MET A 53 11.49 13.39 -16.39
C MET A 53 12.10 12.04 -16.05
N VAL A 54 12.96 12.03 -15.05
CA VAL A 54 13.59 10.85 -14.46
C VAL A 54 13.37 10.86 -12.95
N CYS A 55 13.21 9.69 -12.35
CA CYS A 55 13.15 9.56 -10.91
C CYS A 55 14.58 9.64 -10.35
N LYS A 56 14.90 10.72 -9.64
CA LYS A 56 16.17 10.84 -8.92
C LYS A 56 16.02 10.10 -7.60
N LEU A 57 16.50 8.86 -7.56
CA LEU A 57 16.46 8.02 -6.36
C LEU A 57 17.36 8.59 -5.27
N GLU A 58 16.97 8.42 -4.01
CA GLU A 58 17.80 8.78 -2.85
C GLU A 58 19.02 7.85 -2.67
N GLY A 59 19.01 6.67 -3.28
CA GLY A 59 20.12 5.72 -3.23
C GLY A 59 19.98 4.56 -4.22
N ASP A 60 20.86 3.57 -4.09
CA ASP A 60 20.92 2.38 -4.94
C ASP A 60 20.57 1.12 -4.13
N PHE A 61 19.27 0.96 -3.86
CA PHE A 61 18.70 -0.21 -3.18
C PHE A 61 17.30 -0.49 -3.75
N ALA A 62 16.83 -1.74 -3.60
CA ALA A 62 15.72 -2.28 -4.40
C ALA A 62 14.40 -1.52 -4.28
N ASP A 63 14.14 -0.88 -3.13
CA ASP A 63 12.94 -0.12 -2.82
C ASP A 63 13.23 1.37 -2.62
N ALA A 64 14.33 1.88 -3.17
CA ALA A 64 14.66 3.30 -3.11
C ALA A 64 13.52 4.16 -3.68
N GLY A 65 13.08 5.11 -2.87
CA GLY A 65 12.26 6.22 -3.30
C GLY A 65 13.09 7.27 -4.01
N GLY A 66 12.41 8.29 -4.52
CA GLY A 66 13.03 9.43 -5.15
C GLY A 66 12.06 10.58 -5.41
N VAL A 67 12.58 11.56 -6.13
CA VAL A 67 11.79 12.70 -6.63
C VAL A 67 11.90 12.84 -8.14
N CYS A 68 10.78 13.16 -8.79
CA CYS A 68 10.77 13.41 -10.23
C CYS A 68 11.51 14.71 -10.57
N VAL A 69 12.54 14.61 -11.42
CA VAL A 69 13.33 15.74 -11.91
C VAL A 69 13.37 15.79 -13.44
N LYS A 70 13.66 16.95 -14.02
CA LYS A 70 13.82 17.09 -15.49
C LYS A 70 14.98 16.21 -15.96
N LYS A 71 14.80 15.48 -17.07
CA LYS A 71 15.90 14.77 -17.71
C LYS A 71 16.97 15.79 -18.14
N PRO A 72 18.26 15.55 -17.84
CA PRO A 72 19.32 16.38 -18.41
C PRO A 72 19.23 16.32 -19.94
N LYS A 73 19.41 17.46 -20.61
CA LYS A 73 19.53 17.47 -22.06
C LYS A 73 20.83 16.73 -22.40
N ARG A 74 20.73 15.69 -23.23
CA ARG A 74 21.94 15.06 -23.80
C ARG A 74 22.60 16.15 -24.66
N ALA A 75 23.83 16.52 -24.32
CA ALA A 75 24.66 17.42 -25.10
C ALA A 75 25.10 16.73 -26.39
#